data_AF-A0A6H1ZEP0-F1
#
_entry.id   AF-A0A6H1ZEP0-F1
#
_cell.length_a   1.000
_cell.length_b   1.000
_cell.length_c   1.000
_cell.angle_alpha   90.00
_cell.angle_beta   90.00
_cell.angle_gamma   90.00
#
_symmetry.space_group_name_H-M   'P 1'
#
loop_
_entity.id
_entity.type
_entity.pdbx_description
1 polymer ?
#
loop_
_entity_poly.entity_id
_entity_poly.type
_entity_poly.pdbx_seq_one_letter_code
_entity_poly.pdbx_strand_id
1 'polypeptide(L)'
;MENNLALIVKESGLESTKAKYILENFQNYFEIAAEWEAKAKTIRVTDASQTADMEMARVGRLFLREKRIAIEKARKELKEQALREGKAIDGIANVLKALIVPVEEYLDQQEHFVEIQQQKEREKLLLEAQQKEEEERIAKEKAYAEELEKKRIENEKLKKEAEAKEKALAKERATVEAEKKALEEKNRKEREAIEKKAKIEREKALAVEREKQEKKLAEERAKAEKERKAREAQAAAERKKAELKLAQERKARLKVEKILKEGIDCPYCGKKISFDKES
;
A
#
# COMPACT_ATOMS: atom_id res chain seq x y z
N MET A 1 15.09 28.83 -98.52
CA MET A 1 14.76 28.02 -97.33
C MET A 1 14.36 26.64 -97.82
N GLU A 2 15.07 25.59 -97.41
CA GLU A 2 14.68 24.21 -97.73
C GLU A 2 13.34 23.86 -97.05
N ASN A 3 12.53 23.02 -97.70
CA ASN A 3 11.18 22.69 -97.25
C ASN A 3 11.21 21.76 -96.02
N ASN A 4 11.54 22.34 -94.86
CA ASN A 4 11.64 21.65 -93.57
C ASN A 4 10.28 21.15 -93.06
N LEU A 5 9.16 21.62 -93.61
CA LEU A 5 7.82 21.18 -93.21
C LEU A 5 7.60 19.70 -93.53
N ALA A 6 8.07 19.22 -94.68
CA ALA A 6 7.94 17.83 -95.08
C ALA A 6 8.76 16.88 -94.17
N LEU A 7 9.90 17.34 -93.64
CA LEU A 7 10.71 16.57 -92.70
C LEU A 7 10.05 16.49 -91.32
N ILE A 8 9.55 17.62 -90.81
CA ILE A 8 8.83 17.69 -89.53
C ILE A 8 7.61 16.75 -89.53
N VAL A 9 6.87 16.70 -90.63
CA VAL A 9 5.69 15.82 -90.75
C VAL A 9 6.09 14.35 -90.85
N LYS A 10 7.20 14.01 -91.53
CA LYS A 10 7.71 12.62 -91.58
C LYS A 10 8.18 12.12 -90.22
N GLU A 11 8.83 12.97 -89.43
CA GLU A 11 9.33 12.62 -88.09
C GLU A 11 8.21 12.51 -87.05
N SER A 12 7.04 13.09 -87.31
CA SER A 12 5.91 13.10 -86.37
C SER A 12 5.17 11.77 -86.21
N GLY A 13 5.42 10.77 -87.08
CA GLY A 13 4.77 9.45 -87.01
C GLY A 13 3.27 9.46 -87.29
N LEU A 14 2.74 10.55 -87.87
CA LEU A 14 1.32 10.68 -88.20
C LEU A 14 0.92 9.79 -89.38
N GLU A 15 -0.35 9.38 -89.39
CA GLU A 15 -0.97 8.66 -90.50
C GLU A 15 -0.82 9.45 -91.81
N SER A 16 -0.51 8.77 -92.92
CA SER A 16 -0.16 9.39 -94.20
C SER A 16 -1.21 10.36 -94.76
N THR A 17 -2.49 10.12 -94.47
CA THR A 17 -3.63 10.96 -94.85
C THR A 17 -3.68 12.25 -94.01
N LYS A 18 -3.58 12.13 -92.69
CA LYS A 18 -3.53 13.27 -91.75
C LYS A 18 -2.28 14.12 -91.97
N ALA A 19 -1.14 13.49 -92.25
CA ALA A 19 0.11 14.14 -92.60
C ALA A 19 -0.01 15.01 -93.87
N LYS A 20 -0.61 14.48 -94.95
CA LYS A 20 -0.87 15.24 -96.19
C LYS A 20 -1.79 16.42 -95.94
N TYR A 21 -2.88 16.21 -95.19
CA TYR A 21 -3.82 17.28 -94.86
C TYR A 21 -3.16 18.44 -94.09
N ILE A 22 -2.28 18.15 -93.14
CA ILE A 22 -1.54 19.20 -92.41
C ILE A 22 -0.57 19.93 -93.33
N LEU A 23 0.14 19.21 -94.21
CA LEU A 23 1.05 19.83 -95.18
C LEU A 23 0.32 20.80 -96.12
N GLU A 24 -0.82 20.38 -96.69
CA GLU A 24 -1.61 21.23 -97.59
C GLU A 24 -2.09 22.52 -96.93
N ASN A 25 -2.48 22.46 -95.65
CA ASN A 25 -2.93 23.64 -94.89
C ASN A 25 -1.81 24.65 -94.62
N PHE A 26 -0.56 24.21 -94.47
CA PHE A 26 0.57 25.08 -94.11
C PHE A 26 1.54 25.42 -95.24
N GLN A 27 1.58 24.62 -96.32
CA GLN A 27 2.50 24.79 -97.44
C GLN A 27 2.34 26.15 -98.12
N ASN A 28 1.09 26.58 -98.36
CA ASN A 28 0.80 27.88 -98.98
C ASN A 28 1.37 29.06 -98.17
N TYR A 29 1.38 28.96 -96.84
CA TYR A 29 1.95 30.02 -95.99
C TYR A 29 3.49 30.07 -96.05
N PHE A 30 4.14 28.93 -96.27
CA PHE A 30 5.59 28.85 -96.42
C PHE A 30 6.07 29.53 -97.71
N GLU A 31 5.38 29.27 -98.82
CA GLU A 31 5.69 29.90 -100.11
C GLU A 31 5.51 31.42 -100.04
N ILE A 32 4.39 31.88 -99.48
CA ILE A 32 4.11 33.31 -99.26
C ILE A 32 5.19 33.95 -98.38
N ALA A 33 5.62 33.28 -97.31
CA ALA A 33 6.66 33.80 -96.42
C ALA A 33 8.02 33.92 -97.13
N ALA A 34 8.40 32.93 -97.94
CA ALA A 34 9.65 32.95 -98.70
C ALA A 34 9.67 34.07 -99.75
N GLU A 35 8.56 34.30 -100.46
CA GLU A 35 8.43 35.40 -101.42
C GLU A 35 8.55 36.76 -100.75
N TRP A 36 7.86 36.95 -99.62
CA TRP A 36 7.90 38.21 -98.89
C TRP A 36 9.24 38.44 -98.18
N GLU A 37 9.97 37.39 -97.80
CA GLU A 37 11.34 37.51 -97.29
C GLU A 37 12.27 38.11 -98.35
N ALA A 38 12.18 37.64 -99.60
CA ALA A 38 12.97 38.19 -100.70
C ALA A 38 12.61 39.65 -100.98
N LYS A 39 11.31 39.97 -101.06
CA LYS A 39 10.80 41.34 -101.27
C LYS A 39 11.13 42.28 -100.10
N ALA A 40 11.14 41.78 -98.87
CA ALA A 40 11.49 42.59 -97.70
C ALA A 40 12.98 42.93 -97.68
N LYS A 41 13.86 42.00 -98.05
CA LYS A 41 15.32 42.24 -98.12
C LYS A 41 15.71 43.28 -99.16
N THR A 42 14.88 43.49 -100.19
CA THR A 42 15.12 44.52 -101.21
C THR A 42 14.70 45.92 -100.76
N ILE A 43 13.79 46.05 -99.80
CA ILE A 43 13.31 47.36 -99.33
C ILE A 43 14.31 47.91 -98.28
N ARG A 44 15.07 48.93 -98.66
CA ARG A 44 16.02 49.63 -97.77
C ARG A 44 15.74 51.12 -97.77
N VAL A 45 15.07 51.60 -96.72
CA VAL A 45 14.79 53.03 -96.53
C VAL A 45 16.01 53.70 -95.91
N THR A 46 16.61 54.66 -96.61
CA THR A 46 17.78 55.43 -96.15
C THR A 46 17.47 56.89 -95.87
N ASP A 47 16.42 57.45 -96.47
CA ASP A 47 16.04 58.87 -96.33
C ASP A 47 14.52 59.05 -96.18
N ALA A 48 14.10 60.10 -95.47
CA ALA A 48 12.70 60.38 -95.15
C ALA A 48 11.84 60.76 -96.38
N SER A 49 12.45 61.12 -97.51
CA SER A 49 11.74 61.40 -98.77
C SER A 49 11.25 60.13 -99.49
N GLN A 50 11.70 58.94 -99.11
CA GLN A 50 11.35 57.65 -99.72
C GLN A 50 9.98 57.11 -99.23
N THR A 51 8.92 57.87 -99.46
CA THR A 51 7.55 57.58 -98.99
C THR A 51 6.96 56.29 -99.58
N ALA A 52 7.30 55.94 -100.81
CA ALA A 52 6.81 54.72 -101.47
C ALA A 52 7.35 53.43 -100.82
N ASP A 53 8.65 53.41 -100.47
CA ASP A 53 9.29 52.25 -99.84
C ASP A 53 8.75 52.03 -98.42
N MET A 54 8.48 53.12 -97.69
CA MET A 54 7.85 53.09 -96.38
C MET A 54 6.42 52.54 -96.43
N GLU A 55 5.63 52.91 -97.44
CA GLU A 55 4.27 52.40 -97.61
C GLU A 55 4.27 50.92 -98.04
N MET A 56 5.17 50.51 -98.95
CA MET A 56 5.35 49.10 -99.30
C MET A 56 5.76 48.25 -98.09
N ALA A 57 6.66 48.76 -97.23
CA ALA A 57 7.04 48.10 -95.99
C ALA A 57 5.85 47.98 -95.01
N ARG A 58 5.00 49.02 -94.92
CA ARG A 58 3.79 49.01 -94.09
C ARG A 58 2.77 47.99 -94.57
N VAL A 59 2.48 47.97 -95.87
CA VAL A 59 1.55 47.01 -96.49
C VAL A 59 2.06 45.58 -96.32
N GLY A 60 3.35 45.34 -96.59
CA GLY A 60 3.98 44.04 -96.39
C GLY A 60 3.91 43.56 -94.93
N ARG A 61 4.17 44.45 -93.96
CA ARG A 61 4.04 44.14 -92.53
C ARG A 61 2.61 43.77 -92.16
N LEU A 62 1.61 44.53 -92.62
CA LEU A 62 0.21 44.27 -92.32
C LEU A 62 -0.26 42.95 -92.92
N PHE A 63 0.13 42.66 -94.16
CA PHE A 63 -0.16 41.41 -94.83
C PHE A 63 0.47 40.20 -94.10
N LEU A 64 1.76 40.27 -93.76
CA LEU A 64 2.42 39.22 -92.97
C LEU A 64 1.80 39.06 -91.58
N ARG A 65 1.36 40.15 -90.94
CA ARG A 65 0.63 40.10 -89.67
C ARG A 65 -0.70 39.35 -89.82
N GLU A 66 -1.44 39.62 -90.89
CA GLU A 66 -2.70 38.93 -91.18
C GLU A 66 -2.47 37.44 -91.41
N LYS A 67 -1.49 37.07 -92.24
CA LYS A 67 -1.13 35.67 -92.48
C LYS A 67 -0.64 34.97 -91.21
N ARG A 68 0.13 35.65 -90.35
CA ARG A 68 0.51 35.12 -89.02
C ARG A 68 -0.71 34.81 -88.16
N ILE A 69 -1.72 35.68 -88.14
CA ILE A 69 -2.96 35.44 -87.38
C ILE A 69 -3.73 34.26 -87.99
N ALA A 70 -3.77 34.14 -89.32
CA ALA A 70 -4.42 33.03 -90.01
C ALA A 70 -3.77 31.67 -89.69
N ILE A 71 -2.43 31.60 -89.65
CA ILE A 71 -1.67 30.41 -89.24
C ILE A 71 -2.06 29.98 -87.82
N GLU A 72 -2.14 30.92 -86.86
CA GLU A 72 -2.54 30.60 -85.49
C GLU A 72 -4.00 30.15 -85.38
N LYS A 73 -4.90 30.67 -86.24
CA LYS A 73 -6.28 30.17 -86.30
C LYS A 73 -6.34 28.74 -86.83
N ALA A 74 -5.69 28.46 -87.97
CA ALA A 74 -5.64 27.12 -88.55
C ALA A 74 -5.01 26.10 -87.58
N ARG A 75 -3.94 26.48 -86.87
CA ARG A 75 -3.33 25.66 -85.81
C ARG A 75 -4.33 25.31 -84.70
N LYS A 76 -5.11 26.28 -84.23
CA LYS A 76 -6.10 26.07 -83.15
C LYS A 76 -7.23 25.15 -83.61
N GLU A 77 -7.75 25.35 -84.82
CA GLU A 77 -8.82 24.54 -85.40
C GLU A 77 -8.40 23.08 -85.54
N LEU A 78 -7.23 22.82 -86.15
CA LEU A 78 -6.70 21.46 -86.29
C LEU A 78 -6.44 20.79 -84.94
N LYS A 79 -5.92 21.53 -83.95
CA LYS A 79 -5.70 21.01 -82.60
C LYS A 79 -7.02 20.68 -81.90
N GLU A 80 -8.04 21.50 -82.05
CA GLU A 80 -9.34 21.28 -81.44
C GLU A 80 -10.01 20.01 -82.00
N GLN A 81 -9.89 19.78 -83.30
CA GLN A 81 -10.39 18.56 -83.94
C GLN A 81 -9.69 17.31 -83.36
N ALA A 82 -8.36 17.34 -83.25
CA ALA A 82 -7.59 16.25 -82.64
C ALA A 82 -7.96 16.02 -81.16
N LEU A 83 -8.20 17.09 -80.40
CA LEU A 83 -8.67 16.98 -79.01
C LEU A 83 -10.07 16.39 -78.90
N ARG A 84 -10.97 16.74 -79.83
CA ARG A 84 -12.32 16.15 -79.90
C ARG A 84 -12.26 14.67 -80.26
N GLU A 85 -11.41 14.29 -81.21
CA GLU A 85 -11.15 12.89 -81.59
C GLU A 85 -10.63 12.09 -80.39
N GLY A 86 -9.61 12.61 -79.69
CA GLY A 86 -9.07 11.98 -78.47
C GLY A 86 -10.14 11.79 -77.39
N LYS A 87 -10.93 12.83 -77.10
CA LYS A 87 -12.03 12.74 -76.12
C LYS A 87 -13.10 11.71 -76.51
N ALA A 88 -13.40 11.57 -77.80
CA ALA A 88 -14.35 10.58 -78.28
C ALA A 88 -13.81 9.16 -78.07
N ILE A 89 -12.54 8.91 -78.38
CA ILE A 89 -11.87 7.63 -78.14
C ILE A 89 -11.88 7.30 -76.65
N ASP A 90 -11.52 8.26 -75.79
CA ASP A 90 -11.56 8.08 -74.33
C ASP A 90 -12.98 7.77 -73.82
N GLY A 91 -13.98 8.48 -74.35
CA GLY A 91 -15.38 8.23 -74.04
C GLY A 91 -15.82 6.80 -74.39
N ILE A 92 -15.48 6.34 -75.60
CA ILE A 92 -15.79 4.97 -76.05
C ILE A 92 -15.07 3.95 -75.16
N ALA A 93 -13.78 4.16 -74.87
CA ALA A 93 -13.01 3.27 -74.02
C ALA A 93 -13.62 3.17 -72.61
N ASN A 94 -14.08 4.27 -72.03
CA ASN A 94 -14.72 4.27 -70.72
C ASN A 94 -16.07 3.55 -70.72
N VAL A 95 -16.88 3.72 -71.77
CA VAL A 95 -18.14 2.97 -71.93
C VAL A 95 -17.86 1.47 -72.03
N LEU A 96 -16.90 1.07 -72.86
CA LEU A 96 -16.54 -0.34 -73.00
C LEU A 96 -15.98 -0.93 -71.69
N LYS A 97 -15.13 -0.20 -70.97
CA LYS A 97 -14.63 -0.61 -69.66
C LYS A 97 -15.78 -0.79 -68.65
N ALA A 98 -16.71 0.16 -68.59
CA ALA A 98 -17.85 0.09 -67.68
C ALA A 98 -18.77 -1.12 -67.97
N LEU A 99 -18.81 -1.60 -69.21
CA LEU A 99 -19.53 -2.82 -69.59
C LEU A 99 -18.74 -4.10 -69.28
N ILE A 100 -17.43 -4.10 -69.50
CA ILE A 100 -16.58 -5.29 -69.35
C ILE A 100 -16.30 -5.60 -67.88
N VAL A 101 -15.98 -4.59 -67.06
CA VAL A 101 -15.54 -4.79 -65.67
C VAL A 101 -16.55 -5.58 -64.82
N PRO A 102 -17.87 -5.26 -64.82
CA PRO A 102 -18.83 -6.04 -64.04
C PRO A 102 -18.97 -7.49 -64.52
N VAL A 103 -18.76 -7.74 -65.82
CA VAL A 103 -18.80 -9.09 -66.40
C VAL A 103 -17.56 -9.87 -65.98
N GLU A 104 -16.40 -9.24 -66.01
CA GLU A 104 -15.13 -9.80 -65.54
C GLU A 104 -15.21 -10.15 -64.05
N GLU A 105 -15.70 -9.23 -63.20
CA GLU A 105 -15.92 -9.48 -61.77
C GLU A 105 -16.89 -10.64 -61.52
N TYR A 106 -17.97 -10.74 -62.30
CA TYR A 106 -18.89 -11.88 -62.19
C TYR A 106 -18.21 -13.20 -62.56
N LEU A 107 -17.44 -13.22 -63.65
CA LEU A 107 -16.72 -14.42 -64.10
C LEU A 107 -15.63 -14.81 -63.10
N ASP A 108 -14.91 -13.84 -62.54
CA ASP A 108 -13.91 -14.04 -61.48
C ASP A 108 -14.53 -14.68 -60.23
N GLN A 109 -15.73 -14.23 -59.83
CA GLN A 109 -16.49 -14.86 -58.74
C GLN A 109 -16.92 -16.29 -59.08
N GLN A 110 -17.21 -16.60 -60.35
CA GLN A 110 -17.53 -17.97 -60.77
C GLN A 110 -16.29 -18.86 -60.77
N GLU A 111 -15.14 -18.35 -61.21
CA GLU A 111 -13.86 -19.05 -61.20
C GLU A 111 -13.44 -19.40 -59.77
N HIS A 112 -13.47 -18.41 -58.88
CA HIS A 112 -13.10 -18.57 -57.47
C HIS A 112 -14.25 -19.10 -56.61
N PHE A 113 -15.36 -19.57 -57.19
CA PHE A 113 -16.55 -19.97 -56.41
C PHE A 113 -16.23 -21.03 -55.35
N VAL A 114 -15.44 -22.04 -55.70
CA VAL A 114 -15.04 -23.11 -54.77
C VAL A 114 -14.21 -22.55 -53.62
N GLU A 115 -13.27 -21.66 -53.91
CA GLU A 115 -12.41 -21.03 -52.91
C GLU A 115 -13.22 -20.12 -51.98
N ILE A 116 -14.15 -19.33 -52.55
CA ILE A 116 -15.08 -18.48 -51.81
C ILE A 116 -15.97 -19.34 -50.89
N GLN A 117 -16.47 -20.48 -51.36
CA GLN A 117 -17.26 -21.39 -50.54
C GLN A 117 -16.42 -21.96 -49.39
N GLN A 118 -15.21 -22.44 -49.68
CA GLN A 118 -14.30 -22.96 -48.65
C GLN A 118 -13.92 -21.90 -47.62
N GLN A 119 -13.68 -20.65 -48.04
CA GLN A 119 -13.42 -19.54 -47.11
C GLN A 119 -14.63 -19.27 -46.22
N LYS A 120 -15.83 -19.17 -46.79
CA LYS A 120 -17.08 -18.97 -46.03
C LYS A 120 -17.32 -20.10 -45.03
N GLU A 121 -17.08 -21.34 -45.43
CA GLU A 121 -17.23 -22.50 -44.55
C GLU A 121 -16.22 -22.47 -43.40
N ARG A 122 -14.94 -22.14 -43.68
CA ARG A 122 -13.91 -21.96 -42.66
C ARG A 122 -14.26 -20.85 -41.68
N GLU A 123 -14.70 -19.70 -42.17
CA GLU A 123 -15.12 -18.57 -41.32
C GLU A 123 -16.31 -18.95 -40.43
N LYS A 124 -17.30 -19.65 -41.00
CA LYS A 124 -18.45 -20.14 -40.24
C LYS A 124 -18.03 -21.11 -39.14
N LEU A 125 -17.14 -22.07 -39.44
CA LEU A 125 -16.62 -23.01 -38.45
C LEU A 125 -15.85 -22.30 -37.33
N LEU A 126 -15.04 -21.29 -37.67
CA LEU A 126 -14.34 -20.48 -36.67
C LEU A 126 -15.31 -19.70 -35.78
N LEU A 127 -16.35 -19.10 -36.37
CA LEU A 127 -17.36 -18.37 -35.61
C LEU A 127 -18.16 -19.30 -34.68
N GLU A 128 -18.57 -20.47 -35.18
CA GLU A 128 -19.25 -21.48 -34.35
C GLU A 128 -18.35 -21.99 -33.22
N ALA A 129 -17.05 -22.18 -33.45
CA ALA A 129 -16.10 -22.55 -32.41
C ALA A 129 -15.95 -21.45 -31.35
N GLN A 130 -15.84 -20.19 -31.76
CA GLN A 130 -15.78 -19.04 -30.85
C GLN A 130 -17.06 -18.90 -30.03
N GLN A 131 -18.23 -19.09 -30.64
CA GLN A 131 -19.51 -19.06 -29.93
C GLN A 131 -19.59 -20.17 -28.89
N LYS A 132 -19.16 -21.39 -29.21
CA LYS A 132 -19.12 -22.49 -28.24
C LYS A 132 -18.15 -22.22 -27.09
N GLU A 133 -16.97 -21.68 -27.38
CA GLU A 133 -16.00 -21.32 -26.34
C GLU A 133 -16.52 -20.21 -25.42
N GLU A 134 -17.20 -19.21 -25.98
CA GLU A 134 -17.85 -18.14 -25.23
C GLU A 134 -19.00 -18.67 -24.38
N GLU A 135 -19.85 -19.54 -24.93
CA GLU A 135 -20.93 -20.22 -24.20
C GLU A 135 -20.38 -21.08 -23.05
N GLU A 136 -19.29 -21.82 -23.28
CA GLU A 136 -18.61 -22.57 -22.24
C GLU A 136 -18.02 -21.67 -21.15
N ARG A 137 -17.42 -20.53 -21.53
CA ARG A 137 -16.89 -19.56 -20.57
C ARG A 137 -18.01 -18.99 -19.70
N ILE A 138 -19.11 -18.56 -20.33
CA ILE A 138 -20.29 -18.04 -19.63
C ILE A 138 -20.88 -19.13 -18.72
N ALA A 139 -20.94 -20.39 -19.17
CA ALA A 139 -21.43 -21.50 -18.35
C ALA A 139 -20.53 -21.77 -17.15
N LYS A 140 -19.20 -21.77 -17.32
CA LYS A 140 -18.23 -21.92 -16.22
C LYS A 140 -18.31 -20.77 -15.22
N GLU A 141 -18.45 -19.53 -15.70
CA GLU A 141 -18.59 -18.34 -14.87
C GLU A 141 -19.90 -18.38 -14.06
N LYS A 142 -21.02 -18.75 -14.69
CA LYS A 142 -22.30 -18.94 -13.99
C LYS A 142 -22.21 -20.04 -12.93
N ALA A 143 -21.63 -21.19 -13.26
CA ALA A 143 -21.44 -22.29 -12.31
C ALA A 143 -20.58 -21.85 -11.11
N TYR A 144 -19.49 -21.11 -11.36
CA TYR A 144 -18.63 -20.56 -10.31
C TYR A 144 -19.35 -19.53 -9.43
N ALA A 145 -20.14 -18.64 -10.03
CA ALA A 145 -20.96 -17.67 -9.30
C ALA A 145 -22.00 -18.37 -8.40
N GLU A 146 -22.67 -19.41 -8.91
CA GLU A 146 -23.59 -20.23 -8.13
C GLU A 146 -22.89 -20.96 -6.97
N GLU A 147 -21.68 -21.48 -7.17
CA GLU A 147 -20.89 -22.09 -6.09
C GLU A 147 -20.50 -21.09 -5.01
N LEU A 148 -20.07 -19.89 -5.40
CA LEU A 148 -19.75 -18.81 -4.45
C LEU A 148 -20.98 -18.40 -3.65
N GLU A 149 -22.15 -18.32 -4.29
CA GLU A 149 -23.40 -17.98 -3.62
C GLU A 149 -23.81 -19.07 -2.62
N LYS A 150 -23.68 -20.35 -2.98
CA LYS A 150 -23.91 -21.46 -2.04
C LYS A 150 -22.98 -21.38 -0.84
N LYS A 151 -21.68 -21.13 -1.06
CA LYS A 151 -20.70 -20.94 0.02
C LYS A 151 -21.04 -19.76 0.90
N ARG A 152 -21.54 -18.65 0.33
CA ARG A 152 -21.96 -17.47 1.09
C ARG A 152 -23.13 -17.79 2.03
N ILE A 153 -24.16 -18.46 1.50
CA ILE A 153 -25.33 -18.87 2.27
C ILE A 153 -24.94 -19.86 3.39
N GLU A 154 -24.06 -20.82 3.10
CA GLU A 154 -23.55 -21.78 4.08
C GLU A 154 -22.74 -21.09 5.18
N ASN A 155 -21.81 -20.20 4.81
CA ASN A 155 -21.03 -19.42 5.78
C ASN A 155 -21.91 -18.53 6.67
N GLU A 156 -22.99 -17.96 6.11
CA GLU A 156 -23.95 -17.18 6.89
C GLU A 156 -24.69 -18.06 7.92
N LYS A 157 -25.10 -19.28 7.53
CA LYS A 157 -25.71 -20.25 8.45
C LYS A 157 -24.73 -20.66 9.55
N LEU A 158 -23.48 -20.97 9.20
CA LEU A 158 -22.44 -21.34 10.17
C LEU A 158 -22.15 -20.21 11.15
N LYS A 159 -22.13 -18.95 10.69
CA LYS A 159 -21.99 -17.77 11.57
C LYS A 159 -23.17 -17.67 12.55
N LYS A 160 -24.41 -17.80 12.06
CA LYS A 160 -25.60 -17.78 12.91
C LYS A 160 -25.60 -18.92 13.94
N GLU A 161 -25.18 -20.11 13.54
CA GLU A 161 -25.05 -21.27 14.43
C GLU A 161 -23.94 -21.06 15.48
N ALA A 162 -22.78 -20.54 15.07
CA ALA A 162 -21.68 -20.22 15.97
C ALA A 162 -22.08 -19.15 16.98
N GLU A 163 -22.76 -18.08 16.55
CA GLU A 163 -23.26 -17.03 17.44
C GLU A 163 -24.30 -17.55 18.43
N ALA A 164 -25.19 -18.46 17.99
CA ALA A 164 -26.15 -19.11 18.88
C ALA A 164 -25.45 -20.01 19.92
N LYS A 165 -24.45 -20.79 19.50
CA LYS A 165 -23.63 -21.62 20.40
C LYS A 165 -22.83 -20.77 21.39
N GLU A 166 -22.23 -19.67 20.95
CA GLU A 166 -21.49 -18.77 21.83
C GLU A 166 -22.41 -18.11 22.85
N LYS A 167 -23.61 -17.65 22.44
CA LYS A 167 -24.61 -17.14 23.39
C LYS A 167 -25.08 -18.20 24.38
N ALA A 168 -25.23 -19.45 23.96
CA ALA A 168 -25.58 -20.55 24.85
C ALA A 168 -24.46 -20.84 25.86
N LEU A 169 -23.21 -20.94 25.41
CA LEU A 169 -22.04 -21.13 26.25
C LEU A 169 -21.79 -19.95 27.20
N ALA A 170 -22.05 -18.72 26.75
CA ALA A 170 -21.95 -17.52 27.60
C ALA A 170 -23.02 -17.53 28.70
N LYS A 171 -24.26 -17.93 28.38
CA LYS A 171 -25.32 -18.13 29.38
C LYS A 171 -24.95 -19.22 30.37
N GLU A 172 -24.45 -20.36 29.91
CA GLU A 172 -24.01 -21.47 30.75
C GLU A 172 -22.85 -21.06 31.67
N ARG A 173 -21.84 -20.37 31.14
CA ARG A 173 -20.73 -19.82 31.92
C ARG A 173 -21.21 -18.82 32.97
N ALA A 174 -22.16 -17.94 32.62
CA ALA A 174 -22.74 -16.99 33.56
C ALA A 174 -23.52 -17.69 34.68
N THR A 175 -24.27 -18.77 34.37
CA THR A 175 -24.96 -19.57 35.39
C THR A 175 -23.97 -20.29 36.31
N VAL A 176 -22.92 -20.92 35.75
CA VAL A 176 -21.89 -21.61 36.54
C VAL A 176 -21.09 -20.63 37.39
N GLU A 177 -20.78 -19.43 36.90
CA GLU A 177 -20.09 -18.40 37.68
C GLU A 177 -20.98 -17.84 38.79
N ALA A 178 -22.27 -17.64 38.52
CA ALA A 178 -23.24 -17.23 39.54
C ALA A 178 -23.40 -18.30 40.64
N GLU A 179 -23.45 -19.58 40.26
CA GLU A 179 -23.49 -20.70 41.21
C GLU A 179 -22.20 -20.80 42.03
N LYS A 180 -21.03 -20.64 41.41
CA LYS A 180 -19.74 -20.61 42.11
C LYS A 180 -19.67 -19.46 43.11
N LYS A 181 -20.07 -18.25 42.72
CA LYS A 181 -20.12 -17.08 43.62
C LYS A 181 -21.10 -17.29 44.78
N ALA A 182 -22.27 -17.86 44.52
CA ALA A 182 -23.25 -18.18 45.56
C ALA A 182 -22.72 -19.24 46.53
N LEU A 183 -21.99 -20.25 46.04
CA LEU A 183 -21.35 -21.27 46.86
C LEU A 183 -20.18 -20.71 47.68
N GLU A 184 -19.34 -19.88 47.08
CA GLU A 184 -18.25 -19.17 47.78
C GLU A 184 -18.77 -18.26 48.88
N GLU A 185 -19.88 -17.54 48.64
CA GLU A 185 -20.50 -16.70 49.66
C GLU A 185 -21.11 -17.53 50.80
N LYS A 186 -21.75 -18.67 50.49
CA LYS A 186 -22.22 -19.62 51.51
C LYS A 186 -21.05 -20.17 52.34
N ASN A 187 -19.97 -20.59 51.68
CA ASN A 187 -18.76 -21.08 52.34
C ASN A 187 -18.08 -20.01 53.19
N ARG A 188 -18.08 -18.74 52.75
CA ARG A 188 -17.56 -17.61 53.53
C ARG A 188 -18.39 -17.40 54.79
N LYS A 189 -19.72 -17.37 54.68
CA LYS A 189 -20.63 -17.24 55.83
C LYS A 189 -20.48 -18.41 56.82
N GLU A 190 -20.29 -19.62 56.33
CA GLU A 190 -20.05 -20.80 57.17
C GLU A 190 -18.69 -20.73 57.88
N ARG A 191 -17.62 -20.33 57.16
CA ARG A 191 -16.28 -20.11 57.76
C ARG A 191 -16.29 -19.02 58.80
N GLU A 192 -16.96 -17.90 58.55
CA GLU A 192 -17.12 -16.81 59.53
C GLU A 192 -17.89 -17.27 60.77
N ALA A 193 -18.92 -18.13 60.61
CA ALA A 193 -19.66 -18.70 61.73
C ALA A 193 -18.81 -19.68 62.54
N ILE A 194 -18.00 -20.51 61.88
CA ILE A 194 -17.04 -21.41 62.53
C ILE A 194 -15.96 -20.63 63.27
N GLU A 195 -15.40 -19.57 62.66
CA GLU A 195 -14.36 -18.74 63.27
C GLU A 195 -14.90 -17.98 64.49
N LYS A 196 -16.14 -17.48 64.44
CA LYS A 196 -16.80 -16.87 65.61
C LYS A 196 -16.98 -17.88 66.75
N LYS A 197 -17.41 -19.11 66.44
CA LYS A 197 -17.50 -20.19 67.44
C LYS A 197 -16.12 -20.54 68.03
N ALA A 198 -15.10 -20.66 67.20
CA ALA A 198 -13.73 -20.95 67.63
C ALA A 198 -13.11 -19.82 68.47
N LYS A 199 -13.42 -18.54 68.17
CA LYS A 199 -12.98 -17.40 68.99
C LYS A 199 -13.63 -17.42 70.38
N ILE A 200 -14.93 -17.69 70.46
CA ILE A 200 -15.65 -17.82 71.73
C ILE A 200 -15.08 -18.97 72.57
N GLU A 201 -14.71 -20.09 71.94
CA GLU A 201 -14.12 -21.24 72.63
C GLU A 201 -12.68 -20.96 73.09
N ARG A 202 -11.86 -20.31 72.26
CA ARG A 202 -10.50 -19.88 72.64
C ARG A 202 -10.50 -18.85 73.77
N GLU A 203 -11.46 -17.93 73.78
CA GLU A 203 -11.59 -16.93 74.84
C GLU A 203 -12.00 -17.58 76.18
N LYS A 204 -12.89 -18.57 76.14
CA LYS A 204 -13.21 -19.41 77.31
C LYS A 204 -12.02 -20.21 77.80
N ALA A 205 -11.22 -20.80 76.89
CA ALA A 205 -10.02 -21.54 77.26
C ALA A 205 -8.94 -20.63 77.90
N LEU A 206 -8.72 -19.44 77.35
CA LEU A 206 -7.80 -18.44 77.88
C LEU A 206 -8.24 -17.91 79.26
N ALA A 207 -9.55 -17.77 79.51
CA ALA A 207 -10.07 -17.40 80.83
C ALA A 207 -9.78 -18.48 81.89
N VAL A 208 -9.98 -19.76 81.54
CA VAL A 208 -9.65 -20.90 82.41
C VAL A 208 -8.14 -20.99 82.68
N GLU A 209 -7.31 -20.67 81.69
CA GLU A 209 -5.85 -20.65 81.84
C GLU A 209 -5.37 -19.49 82.73
N ARG A 210 -5.97 -18.29 82.58
CA ARG A 210 -5.70 -17.13 83.46
C ARG A 210 -6.06 -17.42 84.91
N GLU A 211 -7.20 -18.07 85.18
CA GLU A 211 -7.58 -18.45 86.54
C GLU A 211 -6.59 -19.47 87.17
N LYS A 212 -6.07 -20.41 86.36
CA LYS A 212 -5.02 -21.34 86.80
C LYS A 212 -3.68 -20.63 87.06
N GLN A 213 -3.32 -19.63 86.25
CA GLN A 213 -2.11 -18.84 86.46
C GLN A 213 -2.20 -17.95 87.70
N GLU A 214 -3.35 -17.34 87.97
CA GLU A 214 -3.57 -16.55 89.19
C GLU A 214 -3.49 -17.41 90.45
N LYS A 215 -4.05 -18.63 90.44
CA LYS A 215 -3.92 -19.57 91.56
C LYS A 215 -2.47 -20.00 91.80
N LYS A 216 -1.70 -20.24 90.74
CA LYS A 216 -0.26 -20.55 90.84
C LYS A 216 0.54 -19.38 91.40
N LEU A 217 0.30 -18.16 90.93
CA LEU A 217 0.95 -16.95 91.42
C LEU A 217 0.59 -16.64 92.89
N ALA A 218 -0.65 -16.92 93.31
CA ALA A 218 -1.06 -16.79 94.72
C ALA A 218 -0.35 -17.80 95.63
N GLU A 219 -0.18 -19.05 95.16
CA GLU A 219 0.54 -20.09 95.90
C GLU A 219 2.05 -19.79 96.01
N GLU A 220 2.64 -19.21 94.96
CA GLU A 220 4.04 -18.78 94.95
C GLU A 220 4.29 -17.58 95.87
N ARG A 221 3.37 -16.60 95.90
CA ARG A 221 3.41 -15.48 96.85
C ARG A 221 3.27 -15.95 98.31
N ALA A 222 2.43 -16.95 98.57
CA ALA A 222 2.30 -17.55 99.90
C ALA A 222 3.56 -18.32 100.34
N LYS A 223 4.27 -18.97 99.42
CA LYS A 223 5.57 -19.62 99.68
C LYS A 223 6.67 -18.58 99.93
N ALA A 224 6.73 -17.52 99.12
CA ALA A 224 7.69 -16.43 99.30
C ALA A 224 7.51 -15.66 100.63
N GLU A 225 6.27 -15.45 101.09
CA GLU A 225 6.01 -14.80 102.39
C GLU A 225 6.43 -15.67 103.58
N LYS A 226 6.24 -17.00 103.49
CA LYS A 226 6.72 -17.95 104.50
C LYS A 226 8.24 -17.98 104.56
N GLU A 227 8.92 -17.91 103.42
CA GLU A 227 10.39 -17.86 103.37
C GLU A 227 10.94 -16.53 103.93
N ARG A 228 10.25 -15.40 103.69
CA ARG A 228 10.63 -14.09 104.24
C ARG A 228 10.52 -14.04 105.77
N LYS A 229 9.44 -14.61 106.32
CA LYS A 229 9.24 -14.73 107.78
C LYS A 229 10.27 -15.68 108.44
N ALA A 230 10.72 -16.73 107.73
CA ALA A 230 11.80 -17.59 108.20
C ALA A 230 13.18 -16.90 108.21
N ARG A 231 13.49 -16.07 107.19
CA ARG A 231 14.73 -15.28 107.14
C ARG A 231 14.75 -14.15 108.18
N GLU A 232 13.62 -13.50 108.46
CA GLU A 232 13.52 -12.51 109.55
C GLU A 232 13.71 -13.13 110.94
N ALA A 233 13.19 -14.35 111.17
CA ALA A 233 13.41 -15.09 112.42
C ALA A 233 14.88 -15.50 112.60
N GLN A 234 15.57 -15.90 111.53
CA GLN A 234 17.01 -16.20 111.57
C GLN A 234 17.86 -14.94 111.82
N ALA A 235 17.54 -13.81 111.17
CA ALA A 235 18.23 -12.54 111.40
C ALA A 235 18.02 -11.99 112.83
N ALA A 236 16.86 -12.20 113.44
CA ALA A 236 16.60 -11.83 114.84
C ALA A 236 17.38 -12.72 115.84
N ALA A 237 17.60 -14.00 115.52
CA ALA A 237 18.40 -14.91 116.34
C ALA A 237 19.91 -14.59 116.29
N GLU A 238 20.43 -14.16 115.12
CA GLU A 238 21.81 -13.70 115.00
C GLU A 238 22.07 -12.38 115.73
N ARG A 239 21.12 -11.43 115.69
CA ARG A 239 21.23 -10.17 116.45
C ARG A 239 21.32 -10.40 117.96
N LYS A 240 20.53 -11.34 118.51
CA LYS A 240 20.62 -11.74 119.94
C LYS A 240 21.95 -12.41 120.29
N LYS A 241 22.55 -13.17 119.36
CA LYS A 241 23.90 -13.76 119.55
C LYS A 241 25.02 -12.71 119.49
N ALA A 242 24.87 -11.68 118.66
CA ALA A 242 25.82 -10.57 118.60
C ALA A 242 25.79 -9.69 119.86
N GLU A 243 24.60 -9.45 120.42
CA GLU A 243 24.41 -8.65 121.64
C GLU A 243 25.02 -9.30 122.90
N LEU A 244 24.95 -10.64 122.98
CA LEU A 244 25.61 -11.45 124.02
C LEU A 244 27.15 -11.41 123.94
N LYS A 245 27.72 -11.36 122.73
CA LYS A 245 29.18 -11.23 122.53
C LYS A 245 29.68 -9.84 122.96
N LEU A 246 28.95 -8.77 122.63
CA LEU A 246 29.29 -7.40 123.03
C LEU A 246 29.24 -7.19 124.56
N ALA A 247 28.32 -7.89 125.24
CA ALA A 247 28.21 -7.87 126.70
C ALA A 247 29.36 -8.62 127.41
N GLN A 248 29.91 -9.65 126.78
CA GLN A 248 31.08 -10.39 127.29
C GLN A 248 32.39 -9.59 127.12
N GLU A 249 32.55 -8.85 126.01
CA GLU A 249 33.68 -7.93 125.81
C GLU A 249 33.67 -6.77 126.81
N ARG A 250 32.50 -6.20 127.14
CA ARG A 250 32.40 -5.16 128.18
C ARG A 250 32.80 -5.67 129.57
N LYS A 251 32.48 -6.93 129.92
CA LYS A 251 32.93 -7.57 131.17
C LYS A 251 34.43 -7.88 131.18
N ALA A 252 35.04 -8.14 130.03
CA ALA A 252 36.49 -8.32 129.91
C ALA A 252 37.25 -6.99 130.10
N ARG A 253 36.73 -5.89 129.53
CA ARG A 253 37.34 -4.55 129.67
C ARG A 253 37.37 -4.05 131.13
N LEU A 254 36.30 -4.30 131.89
CA LEU A 254 36.21 -3.96 133.32
C LEU A 254 37.13 -4.81 134.23
N LYS A 255 37.58 -5.99 133.79
CA LYS A 255 38.54 -6.82 134.53
C LYS A 255 39.99 -6.35 134.37
N VAL A 256 40.34 -5.79 133.20
CA VAL A 256 41.69 -5.27 132.94
C VAL A 256 41.95 -3.97 133.71
N GLU A 257 40.92 -3.12 133.85
CA GLU A 257 41.02 -1.87 134.61
C GLU A 257 41.18 -2.07 136.13
N LYS A 258 40.81 -3.26 136.64
CA LYS A 258 40.95 -3.62 138.06
C LYS A 258 42.35 -4.14 138.41
N ILE A 259 43.07 -4.72 137.45
CA ILE A 259 44.46 -5.21 137.62
C ILE A 259 45.48 -4.05 137.58
N LEU A 260 45.13 -2.92 136.95
CA LEU A 260 45.92 -1.68 136.95
C LEU A 260 45.86 -0.89 138.27
N LYS A 261 45.02 -1.28 139.25
CA LYS A 261 44.87 -0.57 140.54
C LYS A 261 45.46 -1.31 141.75
N GLU A 262 45.94 -2.54 141.59
CA GLU A 262 46.57 -3.34 142.65
C GLU A 262 47.96 -3.80 142.18
N GLY A 263 48.99 -2.99 142.47
CA GLY A 263 50.38 -3.23 142.04
C GLY A 263 51.02 -4.48 142.64
N ILE A 264 51.94 -5.10 141.89
CA ILE A 264 52.54 -6.40 142.20
C ILE A 264 54.04 -6.27 142.52
N ASP A 265 54.43 -6.78 143.68
CA ASP A 265 55.79 -6.82 144.23
C ASP A 265 56.68 -7.89 143.56
N CYS A 266 57.95 -7.56 143.30
CA CYS A 266 58.93 -8.49 142.72
C CYS A 266 59.77 -9.21 143.79
N PRO A 267 59.90 -10.55 143.73
CA PRO A 267 60.20 -11.42 144.86
C PRO A 267 61.71 -11.59 145.17
N TYR A 268 62.59 -10.69 144.71
CA TYR A 268 64.05 -10.86 144.81
C TYR A 268 64.82 -9.65 145.40
N CYS A 269 64.17 -8.51 145.66
CA CYS A 269 64.87 -7.32 146.19
C CYS A 269 64.02 -6.30 147.00
N GLY A 270 62.75 -6.60 147.32
CA GLY A 270 61.97 -5.85 148.32
C GLY A 270 61.70 -4.36 148.05
N LYS A 271 61.81 -3.88 146.81
CA LYS A 271 61.47 -2.50 146.43
C LYS A 271 60.36 -2.44 145.39
N LYS A 272 59.39 -1.55 145.62
CA LYS A 272 58.18 -1.33 144.82
C LYS A 272 58.50 -0.60 143.51
N ILE A 273 57.91 -1.08 142.41
CA ILE A 273 58.02 -0.47 141.08
C ILE A 273 56.64 0.10 140.71
N SER A 274 56.57 1.42 140.52
CA SER A 274 55.39 2.13 140.01
C SER A 274 55.68 2.68 138.61
N PHE A 275 54.91 2.23 137.61
CA PHE A 275 54.92 2.76 136.25
C PHE A 275 53.71 3.70 136.05
N ASP A 276 53.95 5.00 136.15
CA ASP A 276 53.18 6.05 135.48
C ASP A 276 53.89 6.29 134.12
N LYS A 277 53.27 6.57 132.96
CA LYS A 277 51.90 6.78 132.53
C LYS A 277 51.92 6.99 130.99
N GLU A 278 50.74 6.91 130.38
CA GLU A 278 50.25 7.73 129.24
C GLU A 278 51.05 7.66 127.91
N SER A 279 50.48 7.28 126.75
CA SER A 279 49.08 7.25 126.29
C SER A 279 48.91 6.21 125.20
#